data_AF-A0A7J3B9Q8-F1
#
_entry.id   AF-A0A7J3B9Q8-F1
#
_cell.length_a   1.000
_cell.length_b   1.000
_cell.length_c   1.000
_cell.angle_alpha   90.00
_cell.angle_beta   90.00
_cell.angle_gamma   90.00
#
_symmetry.space_group_name_H-M   'P 1'
#
loop_
_entity.id
_entity.type
_entity.pdbx_description
1 polymer ?
#
loop_
_entity_poly.entity_id
_entity_poly.type
_entity_poly.pdbx_seq_one_letter_code
_entity_poly.pdbx_strand_id
1 'polypeptide(L)'
;MEKDIKENPKMLPTEIIIILGTLSVYIILRGVLNPQNEITGTILIIMSALIAFELIYFVWKEIKEGVKKHGWKHEAIDTLIAVIVAILMWVGASVVLNTSTPISAVVSCSMLPNLERGDFIVVQGADVKAYEINMSASEIESLVSGPIIAITNEGNYTLPMPLYPYCNCYKTEPLCMQFKNDPRSVIERTGPFMYHYTVCEAKFRDREIREYPICLEYVEYNGVRYYQNISNDVIVYTPQKSDLFANVGDIVHRAFFKINVNGKEYYLTKGDNNPMFDIQQIGYCNMPELRNHPVPQENVKGRVIGRVPYLGYLKLFIAGQWKEDSQCNWQLFYTIVQ
;
A
#
# COMPACT_ATOMS: atom_id res chain seq x y z
N MET A 1 17.79 -56.66 -7.15
CA MET A 1 18.43 -55.94 -6.02
C MET A 1 17.88 -54.52 -6.06
N GLU A 2 16.67 -54.35 -5.56
CA GLU A 2 15.91 -53.11 -5.63
C GLU A 2 15.60 -52.75 -4.17
N LYS A 3 16.37 -51.80 -3.62
CA LYS A 3 16.13 -51.27 -2.27
C LYS A 3 15.23 -50.05 -2.44
N ASP A 4 13.97 -50.22 -2.03
CA ASP A 4 13.04 -49.14 -1.77
C ASP A 4 13.65 -48.11 -0.82
N ILE A 5 13.91 -46.91 -1.32
CA ILE A 5 14.09 -45.72 -0.50
C ILE A 5 12.70 -45.14 -0.26
N LYS A 6 12.02 -45.63 0.79
CA LYS A 6 10.90 -44.91 1.41
C LYS A 6 11.50 -43.81 2.29
N GLU A 7 11.74 -42.64 1.72
CA GLU A 7 11.85 -41.42 2.53
C GLU A 7 10.45 -41.12 3.10
N ASN A 8 10.28 -41.44 4.39
CA ASN A 8 9.13 -40.99 5.16
C ASN A 8 9.16 -39.45 5.18
N PRO A 9 8.06 -38.75 4.89
CA PRO A 9 8.04 -37.29 5.01
C PRO A 9 8.42 -36.92 6.44
N LYS A 10 9.48 -36.11 6.59
CA LYS A 10 9.88 -35.60 7.92
C LYS A 10 8.68 -34.85 8.50
N MET A 11 8.02 -35.46 9.48
CA MET A 11 6.97 -34.79 10.24
C MET A 11 7.53 -33.50 10.83
N LEU A 12 6.73 -32.44 10.77
CA LEU A 12 7.05 -31.15 11.36
C LEU A 12 7.34 -31.35 12.87
N PRO A 13 8.36 -30.70 13.45
CA PRO A 13 8.63 -30.79 14.88
C PRO A 13 7.38 -30.49 15.72
N THR A 14 7.18 -31.24 16.80
CA THR A 14 5.99 -31.14 17.67
C THR A 14 5.80 -29.71 18.19
N GLU A 15 6.89 -29.00 18.46
CA GLU A 15 6.93 -27.60 18.85
C GLU A 15 6.25 -26.69 17.80
N ILE A 16 6.56 -26.90 16.52
CA ILE A 16 5.97 -26.13 15.42
C ILE A 16 4.49 -26.48 15.28
N ILE A 17 4.10 -27.73 15.49
CA ILE A 17 2.68 -28.14 15.46
C ILE A 17 1.90 -27.43 16.57
N ILE A 18 2.46 -27.31 17.78
CA ILE A 18 1.84 -26.61 18.91
C ILE A 18 1.66 -25.12 18.57
N ILE A 19 2.73 -24.45 18.12
CA ILE A 19 2.70 -23.03 17.73
C ILE A 19 1.68 -22.78 16.61
N LEU A 20 1.68 -23.62 15.57
CA LEU A 20 0.73 -23.49 14.46
C LEU A 20 -0.71 -23.77 14.91
N GLY A 21 -0.90 -24.71 15.84
CA GLY A 21 -2.21 -25.01 16.43
C GLY A 21 -2.76 -23.83 17.22
N THR A 22 -1.98 -23.26 18.13
CA THR A 22 -2.40 -22.09 18.92
C THR A 22 -2.59 -20.85 18.06
N LEU A 23 -1.73 -20.64 17.06
CA LEU A 23 -1.89 -19.57 16.07
C LEU A 23 -3.18 -19.75 15.24
N SER A 24 -3.49 -20.98 14.82
CA SER A 24 -4.71 -21.28 14.06
C SER A 24 -5.97 -21.03 14.90
N VAL A 25 -5.97 -21.46 16.17
CA VAL A 25 -7.07 -21.20 17.11
C VAL A 25 -7.24 -19.69 17.31
N TYR A 26 -6.15 -18.95 17.51
CA TYR A 26 -6.19 -17.49 17.62
C TYR A 26 -6.79 -16.83 16.37
N ILE A 27 -6.38 -17.26 15.17
CA ILE A 27 -6.91 -16.75 13.90
C ILE A 27 -8.42 -17.01 13.81
N ILE A 28 -8.88 -18.22 14.13
CA ILE A 28 -10.31 -18.58 14.11
C ILE A 28 -11.09 -17.74 15.13
N LEU A 29 -10.63 -17.68 16.38
CA LEU A 29 -11.28 -16.90 17.43
C LEU A 29 -11.37 -15.43 17.04
N ARG A 30 -10.31 -14.87 16.46
CA ARG A 30 -10.30 -13.47 16.00
C ARG A 30 -11.27 -13.23 14.83
N GLY A 31 -11.44 -14.20 13.94
CA GLY A 31 -12.42 -14.12 12.84
C GLY A 31 -13.87 -14.16 13.31
N VAL A 32 -14.15 -14.78 14.46
CA VAL A 32 -15.51 -14.96 15.00
C VAL A 32 -15.85 -13.93 16.08
N LEU A 33 -14.89 -13.53 16.91
CA LEU A 33 -15.11 -12.68 18.08
C LEU A 33 -14.99 -11.19 17.76
N ASN A 34 -15.90 -10.37 18.28
CA ASN A 34 -15.81 -8.91 18.17
C ASN A 34 -14.76 -8.36 19.18
N PRO A 35 -13.64 -7.79 18.74
CA PRO A 35 -12.59 -7.31 19.64
C PRO A 35 -12.97 -6.06 20.44
N GLN A 36 -14.07 -5.36 20.12
CA GLN A 36 -14.53 -4.20 20.88
C GLN A 36 -15.33 -4.56 22.15
N ASN A 37 -15.77 -5.81 22.29
CA ASN A 37 -16.39 -6.28 23.52
C ASN A 37 -15.29 -6.63 24.55
N GLU A 38 -15.48 -6.21 25.80
CA GLU A 38 -14.46 -6.32 26.85
C GLU A 38 -14.00 -7.77 27.10
N ILE A 39 -14.94 -8.71 27.13
CA ILE A 39 -14.66 -10.12 27.44
C ILE A 39 -13.89 -10.76 26.29
N THR A 40 -14.40 -10.62 25.07
CA THR A 40 -13.77 -11.18 23.86
C THR A 40 -12.43 -10.51 23.54
N GLY A 41 -12.30 -9.21 23.78
CA GLY A 41 -11.03 -8.49 23.68
C GLY A 41 -9.99 -9.04 24.66
N THR A 42 -10.40 -9.30 25.91
CA THR A 42 -9.53 -9.93 26.92
C THR A 42 -9.09 -11.33 26.51
N ILE A 43 -9.98 -12.15 25.95
CA ILE A 43 -9.65 -13.49 25.43
C ILE A 43 -8.55 -13.39 24.36
N LEU A 44 -8.68 -12.46 23.41
CA LEU A 44 -7.70 -12.29 22.35
C LEU A 44 -6.33 -11.82 22.90
N ILE A 45 -6.32 -10.97 23.93
CA ILE A 45 -5.08 -10.55 24.61
C ILE A 45 -4.39 -11.73 25.29
N ILE A 46 -5.15 -12.55 26.02
CA ILE A 46 -4.62 -13.75 26.69
C ILE A 46 -4.05 -14.74 25.66
N MET A 47 -4.75 -14.96 24.54
CA MET A 47 -4.25 -15.82 23.46
C MET A 47 -2.98 -15.28 22.82
N SER A 48 -2.89 -13.97 22.59
CA SER A 48 -1.65 -13.33 22.10
C SER A 48 -0.51 -13.52 23.10
N ALA A 49 -0.78 -13.36 24.40
CA ALA A 49 0.22 -13.58 25.45
C ALA A 49 0.66 -15.04 25.54
N LEU A 50 -0.25 -15.99 25.33
CA LEU A 50 0.05 -17.42 25.27
C LEU A 50 0.97 -17.75 24.09
N ILE A 51 0.66 -17.25 22.89
CA ILE A 51 1.51 -17.46 21.70
C ILE A 51 2.91 -16.85 21.95
N ALA A 52 2.98 -15.65 22.51
CA ALA A 52 4.26 -15.03 22.87
C ALA A 52 5.05 -15.87 23.89
N PHE A 53 4.36 -16.38 24.92
CA PHE A 53 4.96 -17.27 25.91
C PHE A 53 5.46 -18.57 25.29
N GLU A 54 4.68 -19.21 24.41
CA GLU A 54 5.07 -20.43 23.70
C GLU A 54 6.33 -20.21 22.86
N LEU A 55 6.39 -19.12 22.09
CA LEU A 55 7.57 -18.77 21.31
C LEU A 55 8.80 -18.58 22.21
N ILE A 56 8.66 -17.81 23.29
CA ILE A 56 9.75 -17.60 24.25
C ILE A 56 10.19 -18.92 24.89
N TYR A 57 9.23 -19.75 25.28
CA TYR A 57 9.48 -21.04 25.91
C TYR A 57 10.22 -22.01 24.98
N PHE A 58 9.76 -22.13 23.72
CA PHE A 58 10.38 -23.04 22.75
C PHE A 58 11.77 -22.55 22.33
N VAL A 59 11.95 -21.25 22.09
CA VAL A 59 13.29 -20.68 21.84
C VAL A 59 14.21 -20.92 23.04
N TRP A 60 13.73 -20.69 24.26
CA TRP A 60 14.52 -20.96 25.47
C TRP A 60 14.86 -22.45 25.63
N LYS A 61 13.90 -23.34 25.32
CA LYS A 61 14.09 -24.79 25.35
C LYS A 61 15.16 -25.21 24.34
N GLU A 62 15.07 -24.73 23.11
CA GLU A 62 16.07 -24.99 22.06
C GLU A 62 17.46 -24.52 22.48
N ILE A 63 17.59 -23.28 22.96
CA ILE A 63 18.86 -22.74 23.48
C ILE A 63 19.38 -23.62 24.62
N LYS A 64 18.53 -23.99 25.59
CA LYS A 64 18.94 -24.82 26.74
C LYS A 64 19.39 -26.21 26.31
N GLU A 65 18.72 -26.82 25.35
CA GLU A 65 19.11 -28.12 24.80
C GLU A 65 20.40 -28.04 23.99
N GLY A 66 20.57 -26.99 23.19
CA GLY A 66 21.80 -26.70 22.44
C GLY A 66 22.99 -26.49 23.38
N VAL A 67 22.83 -25.64 24.40
CA VAL A 67 23.84 -25.41 25.46
C VAL A 67 24.19 -26.70 26.19
N LYS A 68 23.22 -27.57 26.49
CA LYS A 68 23.48 -28.86 27.16
C LYS A 68 24.26 -29.83 26.27
N LYS A 69 23.97 -29.89 24.96
CA LYS A 69 24.58 -30.83 24.03
C LYS A 69 25.97 -30.39 23.58
N HIS A 70 26.15 -29.09 23.31
CA HIS A 70 27.33 -28.56 22.63
C HIS A 70 28.07 -27.46 23.42
N GLY A 71 27.51 -27.03 24.56
CA GLY A 71 28.07 -25.95 25.38
C GLY A 71 27.65 -24.56 24.90
N TRP A 72 27.65 -23.59 25.82
CA TRP A 72 27.17 -22.22 25.55
C TRP A 72 27.96 -21.48 24.48
N LYS A 73 29.25 -21.80 24.32
CA LYS A 73 30.11 -21.19 23.28
C LYS A 73 29.64 -21.56 21.88
N HIS A 74 29.22 -22.82 21.67
CA HIS A 74 28.76 -23.28 20.36
C HIS A 74 27.43 -22.63 19.99
N GLU A 75 26.47 -22.63 20.93
CA GLU A 75 25.16 -21.99 20.73
C GLU A 75 25.28 -20.49 20.39
N ALA A 76 26.18 -19.78 21.08
CA ALA A 76 26.45 -18.37 20.81
C ALA A 76 27.06 -18.15 19.41
N ILE A 77 27.96 -19.04 18.99
CA ILE A 77 28.57 -18.99 17.65
C ILE A 77 27.51 -19.30 16.58
N ASP A 78 26.68 -20.31 16.77
CA ASP A 78 25.63 -20.68 15.80
C ASP A 78 24.60 -19.56 15.64
N THR A 79 24.18 -18.95 16.75
CA THR A 79 23.29 -17.77 16.74
C THR A 79 23.95 -16.60 16.01
N LEU A 80 25.24 -16.34 16.28
CA LEU A 80 25.99 -15.28 15.60
C LEU A 80 26.10 -15.56 14.09
N ILE A 81 26.36 -16.81 13.69
CA ILE A 81 26.38 -17.23 12.29
C ILE A 81 25.01 -17.00 11.65
N ALA A 82 23.91 -17.37 12.31
CA ALA A 82 22.56 -17.16 11.78
C ALA A 82 22.26 -15.68 11.53
N VAL A 83 22.64 -14.80 12.48
CA VAL A 83 22.49 -13.35 12.33
C VAL A 83 23.35 -12.81 11.18
N ILE A 84 24.61 -13.26 11.07
CA ILE A 84 25.49 -12.87 9.96
C ILE A 84 24.91 -13.33 8.62
N VAL A 85 24.42 -14.57 8.53
CA VAL A 85 23.78 -15.10 7.32
C VAL A 85 22.53 -14.29 6.96
N ALA A 86 21.70 -13.93 7.94
CA ALA A 86 20.53 -13.07 7.71
C ALA A 86 20.93 -11.68 7.17
N ILE A 87 21.95 -11.05 7.74
CA ILE A 87 22.49 -9.76 7.25
C ILE A 87 23.03 -9.91 5.83
N LEU A 88 23.80 -10.97 5.56
CA LEU A 88 24.35 -11.24 4.23
C LEU A 88 23.26 -11.51 3.20
N MET A 89 22.19 -12.22 3.56
CA MET A 89 21.02 -12.41 2.69
C MET A 89 20.33 -11.08 2.40
N TRP A 90 20.13 -10.22 3.40
CA TRP A 90 19.55 -8.90 3.21
C TRP A 90 20.41 -8.01 2.31
N VAL A 91 21.71 -7.89 2.61
CA VAL A 91 22.65 -7.09 1.82
C VAL A 91 22.78 -7.66 0.41
N GLY A 92 22.88 -8.98 0.27
CA GLY A 92 22.93 -9.66 -1.02
C GLY A 92 21.67 -9.38 -1.86
N ALA A 93 20.48 -9.49 -1.28
CA ALA A 93 19.22 -9.15 -1.95
C ALA A 93 19.19 -7.67 -2.36
N SER A 94 19.59 -6.76 -1.46
CA SER A 94 19.66 -5.32 -1.74
C SER A 94 20.60 -4.98 -2.90
N VAL A 95 21.76 -5.66 -2.98
CA VAL A 95 22.72 -5.49 -4.08
C VAL A 95 22.16 -6.07 -5.39
N VAL A 96 21.64 -7.29 -5.37
CA VAL A 96 21.08 -7.97 -6.55
C VAL A 96 19.88 -7.23 -7.13
N LEU A 97 19.01 -6.73 -6.26
CA LEU A 97 17.80 -5.99 -6.66
C LEU A 97 18.04 -4.48 -6.75
N ASN A 98 19.26 -4.01 -6.49
CA ASN A 98 19.63 -2.59 -6.55
C ASN A 98 18.69 -1.68 -5.74
N THR A 99 18.31 -2.08 -4.54
CA THR A 99 17.39 -1.31 -3.68
C THR A 99 17.75 -1.48 -2.20
N SER A 100 17.47 -0.46 -1.38
CA SER A 100 17.57 -0.57 0.08
C SER A 100 16.45 -1.42 0.71
N THR A 101 15.37 -1.66 -0.04
CA THR A 101 14.15 -2.31 0.45
C THR A 101 13.77 -3.46 -0.49
N PRO A 102 14.56 -4.54 -0.59
CA PRO A 102 14.36 -5.63 -1.57
C PRO A 102 13.02 -6.36 -1.43
N ILE A 103 12.41 -6.30 -0.24
CA ILE A 103 11.13 -6.93 0.07
C ILE A 103 10.25 -5.97 0.88
N SER A 104 8.94 -5.99 0.61
CA SER A 104 7.93 -5.27 1.40
C SER A 104 6.64 -6.08 1.53
N ALA A 105 5.67 -5.58 2.29
CA ALA A 105 4.34 -6.17 2.36
C ALA A 105 3.27 -5.10 2.15
N VAL A 106 2.22 -5.46 1.43
CA VAL A 106 1.10 -4.58 1.14
C VAL A 106 0.20 -4.50 2.37
N VAL A 107 0.02 -3.28 2.90
CA VAL A 107 -0.62 -3.04 4.20
C VAL A 107 -2.10 -2.69 4.11
N SER A 108 -2.57 -2.30 2.93
CA SER A 108 -3.94 -1.80 2.66
C SER A 108 -4.53 -2.38 1.37
N CYS A 109 -5.81 -2.10 1.13
CA CYS A 109 -6.51 -2.51 -0.08
C CYS A 109 -6.56 -1.43 -1.18
N SER A 110 -5.65 -0.44 -1.14
CA SER A 110 -5.57 0.64 -2.15
C SER A 110 -5.09 0.17 -3.52
N MET A 111 -4.55 -1.04 -3.62
CA MET A 111 -3.99 -1.61 -4.86
C MET A 111 -4.82 -2.73 -5.48
N LEU A 112 -6.03 -2.99 -4.98
CA LEU A 112 -6.91 -3.99 -5.59
C LEU A 112 -7.23 -3.63 -7.07
N PRO A 113 -7.40 -4.64 -7.94
CA PRO A 113 -7.17 -6.08 -7.70
C PRO A 113 -5.72 -6.53 -7.91
N ASN A 114 -4.82 -5.63 -8.32
CA ASN A 114 -3.48 -5.99 -8.78
C ASN A 114 -2.55 -6.44 -7.64
N LEU A 115 -2.69 -5.83 -6.46
CA LEU A 115 -2.05 -6.29 -5.22
C LEU A 115 -3.09 -6.35 -4.11
N GLU A 116 -3.05 -7.43 -3.33
CA GLU A 116 -3.90 -7.65 -2.18
C GLU A 116 -3.17 -7.31 -0.88
N ARG A 117 -3.92 -6.89 0.13
CA ARG A 117 -3.38 -6.75 1.48
C ARG A 117 -2.80 -8.09 1.94
N GLY A 118 -1.57 -8.05 2.45
CA GLY A 118 -0.83 -9.25 2.84
C GLY A 118 -0.05 -9.90 1.71
N ASP A 119 -0.04 -9.34 0.50
CA ASP A 119 0.94 -9.69 -0.51
C ASP A 119 2.35 -9.31 -0.03
N PHE A 120 3.28 -10.24 -0.15
CA PHE A 120 4.70 -9.99 0.04
C PHE A 120 5.32 -9.66 -1.33
N ILE A 121 5.85 -8.45 -1.49
CA ILE A 121 6.30 -7.93 -2.78
C ILE A 121 7.82 -7.85 -2.85
N VAL A 122 8.36 -8.17 -4.03
CA VAL A 122 9.78 -8.02 -4.36
C VAL A 122 9.96 -6.69 -5.10
N VAL A 123 10.89 -5.89 -4.61
CA VAL A 123 11.15 -4.53 -5.10
C VAL A 123 12.53 -4.50 -5.75
N GLN A 124 12.64 -3.82 -6.90
CA GLN A 124 13.87 -3.66 -7.64
C GLN A 124 14.11 -2.18 -7.95
N GLY A 125 15.31 -1.67 -7.68
CA GLY A 125 15.74 -0.36 -8.16
C GLY A 125 16.12 -0.44 -9.63
N ALA A 126 15.20 0.00 -10.48
CA ALA A 126 15.35 0.07 -11.93
C ALA A 126 14.57 1.29 -12.44
N ASP A 127 14.73 1.58 -13.73
CA ASP A 127 13.89 2.59 -14.38
C ASP A 127 12.41 2.23 -14.24
N VAL A 128 11.59 3.25 -13.96
CA VAL A 128 10.16 3.11 -13.68
C VAL A 128 9.37 3.45 -14.92
N LYS A 129 8.60 2.48 -15.42
CA LYS A 129 7.72 2.68 -16.56
C LYS A 129 6.46 3.44 -16.15
N ALA A 130 6.29 4.66 -16.66
CA ALA A 130 5.08 5.46 -16.53
C ALA A 130 4.93 6.40 -17.73
N TYR A 131 3.89 7.25 -17.76
CA TYR A 131 3.81 8.29 -18.79
C TYR A 131 4.89 9.34 -18.56
N GLU A 132 5.84 9.42 -19.48
CA GLU A 132 6.93 10.40 -19.41
C GLU A 132 6.48 11.76 -19.93
N ILE A 133 6.63 12.79 -19.10
CA ILE A 133 6.34 14.18 -19.44
C ILE A 133 7.44 15.09 -18.91
N ASN A 134 7.60 16.26 -19.54
CA ASN A 134 8.55 17.28 -19.11
C ASN A 134 7.78 18.48 -18.55
N MET A 135 8.20 19.00 -17.40
CA MET A 135 7.65 20.22 -16.81
C MET A 135 8.75 21.20 -16.46
N SER A 136 8.44 22.49 -16.51
CA SER A 136 9.23 23.53 -15.87
C SER A 136 9.11 23.46 -14.35
N ALA A 137 10.08 24.07 -13.65
CA ALA A 137 10.02 24.16 -12.18
C ALA A 137 8.76 24.88 -11.69
N SER A 138 8.29 25.90 -12.40
CA SER A 138 7.05 26.61 -12.08
C SER A 138 5.79 25.76 -12.28
N GLU A 139 5.77 24.89 -13.29
CA GLU A 139 4.63 24.01 -13.54
C GLU A 139 4.46 22.98 -12.42
N ILE A 140 5.55 22.29 -12.03
CA ILE A 140 5.47 21.31 -10.94
C ILE A 140 5.15 21.97 -9.59
N GLU A 141 5.69 23.17 -9.33
CA GLU A 141 5.36 23.93 -8.12
C GLU A 141 3.86 24.29 -8.09
N SER A 142 3.30 24.69 -9.23
CA SER A 142 1.88 25.03 -9.35
C SER A 142 0.93 23.85 -9.13
N LEU A 143 1.42 22.60 -9.20
CA LEU A 143 0.63 21.42 -8.81
C LEU A 143 0.34 21.38 -7.31
N VAL A 144 1.22 22.00 -6.52
CA VAL A 144 1.15 21.97 -5.05
C VAL A 144 0.61 23.29 -4.54
N SER A 145 1.14 24.42 -5.00
CA SER A 145 0.83 25.76 -4.45
C SER A 145 -0.04 26.61 -5.36
N GLY A 146 -0.32 26.16 -6.58
CA GLY A 146 -1.11 26.90 -7.56
C GLY A 146 -2.60 26.93 -7.23
N PRO A 147 -3.37 27.81 -7.92
CA PRO A 147 -4.81 27.83 -7.77
C PRO A 147 -5.42 26.55 -8.32
N ILE A 148 -6.38 26.00 -7.58
CA ILE A 148 -7.22 24.89 -8.01
C ILE A 148 -8.50 25.50 -8.57
N ILE A 149 -8.87 25.16 -9.81
CA ILE A 149 -10.03 25.76 -10.47
C ILE A 149 -10.97 24.67 -10.95
N ALA A 150 -12.23 24.70 -10.51
CA ALA A 150 -13.28 23.91 -11.14
C ALA A 150 -13.89 24.71 -12.30
N ILE A 151 -13.87 24.13 -13.49
CA ILE A 151 -14.39 24.72 -14.73
C ILE A 151 -15.72 24.03 -15.05
N THR A 152 -16.78 24.82 -15.19
CA THR A 152 -18.12 24.34 -15.56
C THR A 152 -18.69 25.17 -16.70
N ASN A 153 -19.86 24.78 -17.22
CA ASN A 153 -20.61 25.58 -18.18
C ASN A 153 -21.15 26.91 -17.58
N GLU A 154 -21.25 27.00 -16.25
CA GLU A 154 -21.76 28.18 -15.54
C GLU A 154 -20.64 29.17 -15.18
N GLY A 155 -19.38 28.71 -15.15
CA GLY A 155 -18.22 29.54 -14.90
C GLY A 155 -17.06 28.79 -14.26
N ASN A 156 -16.07 29.55 -13.79
CA ASN A 156 -14.89 29.03 -13.11
C ASN A 156 -14.94 29.32 -11.62
N TYR A 157 -14.66 28.33 -10.79
CA TYR A 157 -14.63 28.43 -9.33
C TYR A 157 -13.22 28.14 -8.82
N THR A 158 -12.62 29.10 -8.11
CA THR A 158 -11.34 28.85 -7.42
C THR A 158 -11.61 28.12 -6.11
N LEU A 159 -10.97 26.97 -5.92
CA LEU A 159 -11.15 26.11 -4.77
C LEU A 159 -9.94 26.15 -3.82
N PRO A 160 -10.15 26.02 -2.50
CA PRO A 160 -9.06 25.95 -1.53
C PRO A 160 -8.39 24.56 -1.46
N MET A 161 -8.96 23.55 -2.14
CA MET A 161 -8.51 22.16 -2.15
C MET A 161 -9.02 21.46 -3.42
N PRO A 162 -8.52 20.25 -3.76
CA PRO A 162 -9.00 19.51 -4.92
C PRO A 162 -10.52 19.30 -4.90
N LEU A 163 -11.14 19.24 -6.08
CA LEU A 163 -12.60 19.24 -6.28
C LEU A 163 -13.27 18.07 -5.56
N TYR A 164 -12.68 16.87 -5.63
CA TYR A 164 -13.25 15.70 -4.98
C TYR A 164 -13.35 15.84 -3.45
N PRO A 165 -12.26 16.12 -2.70
CA PRO A 165 -12.37 16.38 -1.26
C PRO A 165 -13.19 17.63 -0.95
N TYR A 166 -13.12 18.70 -1.77
CA TYR A 166 -13.98 19.87 -1.61
C TYR A 166 -15.46 19.48 -1.58
N CYS A 167 -15.92 18.71 -2.55
CA CYS A 167 -17.32 18.29 -2.62
C CYS A 167 -17.72 17.21 -1.62
N ASN A 168 -16.76 16.50 -1.03
CA ASN A 168 -17.03 15.66 0.15
C ASN A 168 -17.30 16.51 1.40
N CYS A 169 -16.68 17.69 1.50
CA CYS A 169 -16.87 18.64 2.60
C CYS A 169 -18.13 19.51 2.43
N TYR A 170 -18.38 19.99 1.21
CA TYR A 170 -19.42 21.00 0.91
C TYR A 170 -20.52 20.43 0.00
N LYS A 171 -21.11 19.31 0.41
CA LYS A 171 -22.04 18.50 -0.40
C LYS A 171 -23.26 19.24 -0.95
N THR A 172 -23.68 20.33 -0.31
CA THR A 172 -24.89 21.09 -0.65
C THR A 172 -24.62 22.30 -1.54
N GLU A 173 -23.36 22.61 -1.84
CA GLU A 173 -23.05 23.73 -2.73
C GLU A 173 -23.45 23.43 -4.18
N PRO A 174 -23.89 24.43 -4.97
CA PRO A 174 -24.30 24.24 -6.36
C PRO A 174 -23.26 23.49 -7.20
N LEU A 175 -21.99 23.90 -7.12
CA LEU A 175 -20.88 23.23 -7.81
C LEU A 175 -20.79 21.73 -7.45
N CYS A 176 -20.96 21.41 -6.17
CA CYS A 176 -20.83 20.03 -5.70
C CYS A 176 -22.05 19.16 -5.96
N MET A 177 -23.24 19.76 -5.99
CA MET A 177 -24.44 19.09 -6.52
C MET A 177 -24.30 18.82 -8.01
N GLN A 178 -23.77 19.78 -8.79
CA GLN A 178 -23.47 19.59 -10.21
C GLN A 178 -22.45 18.45 -10.39
N PHE A 179 -21.31 18.51 -9.71
CA PHE A 179 -20.27 17.48 -9.78
C PHE A 179 -20.79 16.09 -9.38
N LYS A 180 -21.66 16.02 -8.38
CA LYS A 180 -22.29 14.77 -7.96
C LYS A 180 -23.24 14.18 -9.01
N ASN A 181 -24.03 15.03 -9.66
CA ASN A 181 -25.06 14.59 -10.60
C ASN A 181 -24.50 14.33 -12.00
N ASP A 182 -23.53 15.12 -12.44
CA ASP A 182 -22.86 14.99 -13.73
C ASP A 182 -21.36 15.31 -13.59
N PRO A 183 -20.54 14.34 -13.11
CA PRO A 183 -19.11 14.56 -12.88
C PRO A 183 -18.33 14.90 -14.14
N ARG A 184 -18.84 14.57 -15.33
CA ARG A 184 -18.21 14.92 -16.62
C ARG A 184 -18.37 16.38 -17.00
N SER A 185 -19.34 17.07 -16.40
CA SER A 185 -19.60 18.49 -16.64
C SER A 185 -18.66 19.44 -15.89
N VAL A 186 -17.80 18.91 -15.01
CA VAL A 186 -16.87 19.68 -14.19
C VAL A 186 -15.46 19.18 -14.43
N ILE A 187 -14.55 20.11 -14.72
CA ILE A 187 -13.13 19.81 -14.91
C ILE A 187 -12.33 20.49 -13.80
N GLU A 188 -11.50 19.76 -13.07
CA GLU A 188 -10.56 20.35 -12.11
C GLU A 188 -9.27 20.72 -12.84
N ARG A 189 -8.82 21.95 -12.73
CA ARG A 189 -7.52 22.42 -13.21
C ARG A 189 -6.60 22.71 -12.03
N THR A 190 -5.47 22.04 -11.97
CA THR A 190 -4.41 22.28 -10.97
C THR A 190 -3.07 22.32 -11.68
N GLY A 191 -2.41 23.48 -11.67
CA GLY A 191 -1.25 23.73 -12.52
C GLY A 191 -1.54 23.49 -14.01
N PRO A 192 -0.68 22.78 -14.75
CA PRO A 192 -0.91 22.45 -16.16
C PRO A 192 -1.83 21.24 -16.38
N PHE A 193 -2.28 20.56 -15.32
CA PHE A 193 -3.17 19.40 -15.45
C PHE A 193 -4.65 19.80 -15.43
N MET A 194 -5.42 19.13 -16.27
CA MET A 194 -6.88 19.12 -16.24
C MET A 194 -7.34 17.70 -15.89
N TYR A 195 -8.03 17.53 -14.76
CA TYR A 195 -8.56 16.26 -14.31
C TYR A 195 -10.02 16.14 -14.73
N HIS A 196 -10.33 15.07 -15.45
CA HIS A 196 -11.67 14.75 -15.92
C HIS A 196 -12.22 13.57 -15.14
N TYR A 197 -13.47 13.67 -14.70
CA TYR A 197 -14.10 12.69 -13.83
C TYR A 197 -15.23 11.94 -14.52
N THR A 198 -15.46 10.72 -14.06
CA THR A 198 -16.61 9.88 -14.43
C THR A 198 -17.18 9.24 -13.18
N VAL A 199 -18.29 8.54 -13.37
CA VAL A 199 -18.77 7.51 -12.46
C VAL A 199 -18.03 6.20 -12.78
N CYS A 200 -17.38 5.60 -11.79
CA CYS A 200 -16.82 4.25 -11.85
C CYS A 200 -17.77 3.24 -11.20
N GLU A 201 -17.63 1.96 -11.51
CA GLU A 201 -18.29 0.90 -10.75
C GLU A 201 -17.43 0.51 -9.54
N ALA A 202 -18.04 0.37 -8.36
CA ALA A 202 -17.43 -0.20 -7.18
C ALA A 202 -18.25 -1.40 -6.68
N LYS A 203 -17.60 -2.55 -6.48
CA LYS A 203 -18.22 -3.76 -5.92
C LYS A 203 -17.83 -3.93 -4.46
N PHE A 204 -18.81 -4.04 -3.57
CA PHE A 204 -18.57 -4.30 -2.16
C PHE A 204 -18.40 -5.80 -1.87
N ARG A 205 -17.55 -6.15 -0.90
CA ARG A 205 -17.24 -7.53 -0.53
C ARG A 205 -18.43 -8.24 0.11
N ASP A 206 -19.14 -7.54 0.99
CA ASP A 206 -20.19 -8.12 1.85
C ASP A 206 -21.61 -7.91 1.31
N ARG A 207 -21.75 -7.35 0.10
CA ARG A 207 -23.04 -7.04 -0.51
C ARG A 207 -22.98 -7.28 -2.02
N GLU A 208 -24.03 -7.84 -2.62
CA GLU A 208 -24.22 -7.79 -4.08
C GLU A 208 -24.55 -6.37 -4.60
N ILE A 209 -24.39 -5.35 -3.75
CA ILE A 209 -24.65 -3.96 -4.09
C ILE A 209 -23.43 -3.42 -4.85
N ARG A 210 -23.70 -2.92 -6.06
CA ARG A 210 -22.78 -2.08 -6.82
C ARG A 210 -23.03 -0.63 -6.42
N GLU A 211 -21.97 0.08 -6.07
CA GLU A 211 -22.00 1.53 -5.94
C GLU A 211 -21.31 2.17 -7.13
N TYR A 212 -21.58 3.46 -7.31
CA TYR A 212 -21.18 4.22 -8.48
C TYR A 212 -20.44 5.49 -8.05
N PRO A 213 -19.27 5.37 -7.39
CA PRO A 213 -18.52 6.52 -6.93
C PRO A 213 -17.95 7.32 -8.11
N ILE A 214 -17.76 8.62 -7.87
CA ILE A 214 -17.00 9.47 -8.78
C ILE A 214 -15.53 9.07 -8.70
N CYS A 215 -14.87 9.00 -9.86
CA CYS A 215 -13.47 8.65 -10.02
C CYS A 215 -12.85 9.47 -11.16
N LEU A 216 -11.52 9.51 -11.19
CA LEU A 216 -10.76 10.08 -12.28
C LEU A 216 -10.91 9.20 -13.55
N GLU A 217 -11.35 9.80 -14.66
CA GLU A 217 -11.45 9.15 -15.97
C GLU A 217 -10.12 9.26 -16.72
N TYR A 218 -9.61 10.48 -16.85
CA TYR A 218 -8.31 10.77 -17.44
C TYR A 218 -7.76 12.12 -16.95
N VAL A 219 -6.47 12.32 -17.18
CA VAL A 219 -5.80 13.61 -17.01
C VAL A 219 -5.42 14.13 -18.37
N GLU A 220 -5.76 15.38 -18.67
CA GLU A 220 -5.26 16.07 -19.85
C GLU A 220 -4.04 16.91 -19.49
N TYR A 221 -2.99 16.79 -20.31
CA TYR A 221 -1.76 17.59 -20.23
C TYR A 221 -1.29 17.91 -21.64
N ASN A 222 -1.09 19.21 -21.94
CA ASN A 222 -0.71 19.70 -23.27
C ASN A 222 -1.60 19.15 -24.41
N GLY A 223 -2.91 19.05 -24.17
CA GLY A 223 -3.89 18.56 -25.14
C GLY A 223 -3.89 17.04 -25.36
N VAL A 224 -3.07 16.29 -24.60
CA VAL A 224 -3.02 14.82 -24.64
C VAL A 224 -3.78 14.26 -23.44
N ARG A 225 -4.64 13.27 -23.68
CA ARG A 225 -5.40 12.57 -22.62
C ARG A 225 -4.66 11.32 -22.16
N TYR A 226 -4.46 11.22 -20.86
CA TYR A 226 -3.80 10.10 -20.21
C TYR A 226 -4.79 9.35 -19.33
N TYR A 227 -5.04 8.09 -19.68
CA TYR A 227 -5.93 7.18 -18.95
C TYR A 227 -5.14 6.29 -18.00
N GLN A 228 -5.80 5.73 -16.98
CA GLN A 228 -5.21 4.71 -16.10
C GLN A 228 -4.62 3.57 -16.93
N ASN A 229 -3.31 3.35 -16.80
CA ASN A 229 -2.60 2.30 -17.49
C ASN A 229 -2.07 1.27 -16.49
N ILE A 230 -2.74 0.13 -16.41
CA ILE A 230 -2.33 -0.99 -15.52
C ILE A 230 -1.00 -1.65 -15.93
N SER A 231 -0.45 -1.30 -17.10
CA SER A 231 0.86 -1.75 -17.57
C SER A 231 2.01 -0.83 -17.14
N ASN A 232 1.73 0.29 -16.46
CA ASN A 232 2.75 1.10 -15.79
C ASN A 232 3.24 0.39 -14.53
N ASP A 233 4.44 0.72 -14.06
CA ASP A 233 5.03 0.09 -12.89
C ASP A 233 4.33 0.52 -11.60
N VAL A 234 4.24 -0.42 -10.66
CA VAL A 234 3.92 -0.11 -9.25
C VAL A 234 5.22 0.18 -8.53
N ILE A 235 5.29 1.30 -7.83
CA ILE A 235 6.49 1.71 -7.08
C ILE A 235 6.26 1.65 -5.58
N VAL A 236 7.34 1.38 -4.86
CA VAL A 236 7.41 1.55 -3.41
C VAL A 236 8.19 2.82 -3.12
N TYR A 237 7.64 3.73 -2.33
CA TYR A 237 8.31 4.98 -1.98
C TYR A 237 8.03 5.39 -0.54
N THR A 238 8.97 6.14 0.04
CA THR A 238 8.77 6.77 1.35
C THR A 238 8.18 8.18 1.14
N PRO A 239 7.01 8.52 1.70
CA PRO A 239 6.46 9.86 1.60
C PRO A 239 7.38 10.93 2.21
N GLN A 240 7.23 12.18 1.78
CA GLN A 240 7.92 13.29 2.41
C GLN A 240 7.38 13.48 3.83
N LYS A 241 8.20 14.01 4.76
CA LYS A 241 7.77 14.20 6.15
C LYS A 241 6.59 15.16 6.32
N SER A 242 6.39 16.06 5.35
CA SER A 242 5.28 17.00 5.28
C SER A 242 4.03 16.43 4.60
N ASP A 243 4.12 15.24 3.99
CA ASP A 243 3.00 14.63 3.29
C ASP A 243 1.95 14.14 4.26
N LEU A 244 0.69 14.15 3.81
CA LEU A 244 -0.42 13.51 4.50
C LEU A 244 -0.10 12.05 4.85
N PHE A 245 0.60 11.34 3.96
CA PHE A 245 0.94 9.93 4.13
C PHE A 245 2.21 9.67 4.95
N ALA A 246 2.88 10.70 5.49
CA ALA A 246 4.15 10.56 6.21
C ALA A 246 4.14 9.54 7.36
N ASN A 247 3.00 9.38 8.04
CA ASN A 247 2.87 8.48 9.20
C ASN A 247 2.35 7.09 8.85
N VAL A 248 2.06 6.80 7.57
CA VAL A 248 1.57 5.49 7.12
C VAL A 248 2.74 4.50 6.95
N GLY A 249 3.91 5.00 6.58
CA GLY A 249 5.08 4.21 6.18
C GLY A 249 5.29 4.26 4.67
N ASP A 250 6.02 3.27 4.14
CA ASP A 250 6.23 3.16 2.70
C ASP A 250 4.89 2.92 1.98
N ILE A 251 4.67 3.65 0.89
CA ILE A 251 3.48 3.56 0.05
C ILE A 251 3.80 2.71 -1.17
N VAL A 252 2.86 1.84 -1.53
CA VAL A 252 2.93 0.95 -2.69
C VAL A 252 1.84 1.35 -3.66
N HIS A 253 2.14 2.20 -4.64
CA HIS A 253 1.15 2.72 -5.59
C HIS A 253 1.67 2.73 -7.02
N ARG A 254 0.75 2.75 -8.00
CA ARG A 254 1.11 2.78 -9.41
C ARG A 254 1.65 4.16 -9.80
N ALA A 255 2.78 4.18 -10.48
CA ALA A 255 3.31 5.37 -11.12
C ALA A 255 2.46 5.71 -12.34
N PHE A 256 1.76 6.84 -12.30
CA PHE A 256 0.94 7.30 -13.40
C PHE A 256 1.77 8.15 -14.37
N PHE A 257 2.38 9.22 -13.84
CA PHE A 257 3.33 10.07 -14.57
C PHE A 257 4.73 9.92 -14.00
N LYS A 258 5.72 9.95 -14.91
CA LYS A 258 7.14 10.20 -14.63
C LYS A 258 7.46 11.58 -15.21
N ILE A 259 7.67 12.55 -14.33
CA ILE A 259 7.83 13.97 -14.65
C ILE A 259 9.30 14.34 -14.58
N ASN A 260 9.87 14.79 -15.69
CA ASN A 260 11.22 15.34 -15.74
C ASN A 260 11.17 16.86 -15.55
N VAL A 261 11.94 17.36 -14.59
CA VAL A 261 12.13 18.79 -14.31
C VAL A 261 13.63 19.06 -14.24
N ASN A 262 14.20 19.63 -15.31
CA ASN A 262 15.64 19.94 -15.39
C ASN A 262 16.55 18.74 -15.06
N GLY A 263 16.19 17.53 -15.51
CA GLY A 263 16.95 16.31 -15.26
C GLY A 263 16.68 15.65 -13.89
N LYS A 264 15.79 16.21 -13.07
CA LYS A 264 15.26 15.55 -11.87
C LYS A 264 13.93 14.90 -12.17
N GLU A 265 13.70 13.73 -11.59
CA GLU A 265 12.50 12.93 -11.84
C GLU A 265 11.57 12.97 -10.63
N TYR A 266 10.28 13.12 -10.91
CA TYR A 266 9.19 13.09 -9.95
C TYR A 266 8.08 12.18 -10.45
N TYR A 267 7.27 11.63 -9.54
CA TYR A 267 6.15 10.77 -9.90
C TYR A 267 4.84 11.29 -9.34
N LEU A 268 3.79 11.19 -10.14
CA LEU A 268 2.42 11.18 -9.61
C LEU A 268 1.95 9.74 -9.49
N THR A 269 1.49 9.40 -8.30
CA THR A 269 1.09 8.04 -7.94
C THR A 269 -0.40 7.94 -7.65
N LYS A 270 -0.91 6.72 -7.84
CA LYS A 270 -2.30 6.37 -7.56
C LYS A 270 -2.40 4.92 -7.13
N GLY A 271 -3.13 4.65 -6.06
CA GLY A 271 -3.61 3.30 -5.78
C GLY A 271 -4.55 2.82 -6.91
N ASP A 272 -4.41 1.57 -7.34
CA ASP A 272 -5.31 1.01 -8.36
C ASP A 272 -6.77 1.00 -7.92
N ASN A 273 -7.02 0.90 -6.63
CA ASN A 273 -8.33 0.97 -6.01
C ASN A 273 -8.64 2.37 -5.43
N ASN A 274 -7.81 3.38 -5.67
CA ASN A 274 -8.08 4.75 -5.21
C ASN A 274 -8.84 5.51 -6.30
N PRO A 275 -9.92 6.24 -6.01
CA PRO A 275 -10.69 6.85 -7.09
C PRO A 275 -9.95 8.06 -7.72
N MET A 276 -9.00 8.68 -7.00
CA MET A 276 -8.26 9.91 -7.31
C MET A 276 -6.75 9.71 -7.10
N PHE A 277 -5.92 10.63 -7.63
CA PHE A 277 -4.48 10.64 -7.34
C PHE A 277 -4.16 10.90 -5.87
N ASP A 278 -2.99 10.43 -5.45
CA ASP A 278 -2.50 10.67 -4.10
C ASP A 278 -2.31 12.17 -3.83
N ILE A 279 -1.87 12.94 -4.83
CA ILE A 279 -1.73 14.41 -4.73
C ILE A 279 -3.08 15.14 -4.57
N GLN A 280 -4.19 14.53 -5.02
CA GLN A 280 -5.52 15.09 -4.85
C GLN A 280 -6.13 14.77 -3.47
N GLN A 281 -5.46 13.96 -2.66
CA GLN A 281 -5.88 13.66 -1.29
C GLN A 281 -5.40 14.77 -0.33
N ILE A 282 -6.29 15.17 0.56
CA ILE A 282 -5.99 16.10 1.66
C ILE A 282 -6.43 15.50 2.99
N GLY A 283 -5.89 16.01 4.10
CA GLY A 283 -6.15 15.47 5.42
C GLY A 283 -7.62 15.55 5.82
N TYR A 284 -8.15 16.76 5.97
CA TYR A 284 -9.52 16.99 6.44
C TYR A 284 -10.09 18.28 5.89
N CYS A 285 -11.43 18.42 5.90
CA CYS A 285 -12.12 19.65 5.50
C CYS A 285 -11.61 20.91 6.22
N ASN A 286 -11.15 20.75 7.47
CA ASN A 286 -10.66 21.85 8.31
C ASN A 286 -9.12 21.97 8.30
N MET A 287 -8.41 21.19 7.48
CA MET A 287 -6.94 21.20 7.35
C MET A 287 -6.53 21.02 5.88
N PRO A 288 -6.90 21.95 4.98
CA PRO A 288 -6.60 21.85 3.55
C PRO A 288 -5.10 21.92 3.24
N GLU A 289 -4.29 22.48 4.15
CA GLU A 289 -2.84 22.62 3.98
C GLU A 289 -2.10 21.27 4.04
N LEU A 290 -2.66 20.25 4.70
CA LEU A 290 -2.07 18.92 4.78
C LEU A 290 -2.42 18.11 3.53
N ARG A 291 -1.44 17.98 2.62
CA ARG A 291 -1.57 17.36 1.30
C ARG A 291 -0.35 16.51 0.98
N ASN A 292 -0.45 15.71 -0.08
CA ASN A 292 0.69 15.00 -0.65
C ASN A 292 1.38 15.83 -1.73
N HIS A 293 2.63 15.51 -2.02
CA HIS A 293 3.43 16.14 -3.07
C HIS A 293 3.80 15.13 -4.17
N PRO A 294 4.25 15.57 -5.35
CA PRO A 294 4.91 14.68 -6.31
C PRO A 294 6.07 13.95 -5.64
N VAL A 295 6.19 12.65 -5.88
CA VAL A 295 7.19 11.78 -5.25
C VAL A 295 8.51 11.98 -5.97
N PRO A 296 9.56 12.53 -5.33
CA PRO A 296 10.84 12.67 -6.00
C PRO A 296 11.54 11.31 -6.13
N GLN A 297 12.34 11.11 -7.17
CA GLN A 297 13.02 9.83 -7.45
C GLN A 297 13.86 9.32 -6.27
N GLU A 298 14.49 10.19 -5.49
CA GLU A 298 15.26 9.81 -4.30
C GLU A 298 14.42 9.15 -3.19
N ASN A 299 13.09 9.36 -3.20
CA ASN A 299 12.18 8.74 -2.26
C ASN A 299 11.69 7.36 -2.74
N VAL A 300 11.89 7.04 -4.02
CA VAL A 300 11.50 5.76 -4.63
C VAL A 300 12.49 4.67 -4.20
N LYS A 301 11.98 3.61 -3.58
CA LYS A 301 12.74 2.41 -3.21
C LYS A 301 12.93 1.48 -4.41
N GLY A 302 11.99 1.49 -5.34
CA GLY A 302 12.05 0.73 -6.57
C GLY A 302 10.66 0.35 -7.07
N ARG A 303 10.63 -0.41 -8.16
CA ARG A 303 9.39 -0.96 -8.73
C ARG A 303 9.13 -2.39 -8.24
N VAL A 304 7.87 -2.75 -8.14
CA VAL A 304 7.42 -4.10 -7.79
C VAL A 304 7.60 -5.00 -9.01
N ILE A 305 8.40 -6.06 -8.86
CA ILE A 305 8.69 -7.02 -9.94
C ILE A 305 8.04 -8.40 -9.72
N GLY A 306 7.46 -8.63 -8.54
CA GLY A 306 6.82 -9.89 -8.21
C GLY A 306 6.13 -9.84 -6.86
N ARG A 307 5.24 -10.80 -6.61
CA ARG A 307 4.54 -10.99 -5.34
C ARG A 307 4.44 -12.45 -4.94
N VAL A 308 4.38 -12.68 -3.64
CA VAL A 308 4.00 -13.94 -3.01
C VAL A 308 2.74 -13.68 -2.18
N PRO A 309 1.57 -14.19 -2.59
CA PRO A 309 0.32 -13.98 -1.87
C PRO A 309 0.38 -14.48 -0.42
N TYR A 310 -0.33 -13.78 0.46
CA TYR A 310 -0.53 -14.08 1.88
C TYR A 310 0.73 -14.06 2.78
N LEU A 311 1.94 -14.19 2.25
CA LEU A 311 3.18 -14.24 3.03
C LEU A 311 3.42 -12.92 3.80
N GLY A 312 2.93 -11.80 3.28
CA GLY A 312 3.01 -10.50 3.91
C GLY A 312 2.24 -10.42 5.23
N TYR A 313 1.23 -11.28 5.45
CA TYR A 313 0.50 -11.33 6.72
C TYR A 313 1.40 -11.63 7.92
N LEU A 314 2.50 -12.38 7.74
CA LEU A 314 3.47 -12.59 8.80
C LEU A 314 4.13 -11.26 9.22
N LYS A 315 4.52 -10.43 8.26
CA LYS A 315 5.06 -9.08 8.54
C LYS A 315 4.00 -8.19 9.18
N LEU A 316 2.77 -8.18 8.65
CA LEU A 316 1.67 -7.38 9.22
C LEU A 316 1.36 -7.80 10.67
N PHE A 317 1.40 -9.11 10.95
CA PHE A 317 1.26 -9.68 12.29
C PHE A 317 2.34 -9.12 13.22
N ILE A 318 3.61 -9.28 12.87
CA ILE A 318 4.73 -8.83 13.70
C ILE A 318 4.72 -7.31 13.89
N ALA A 319 4.35 -6.54 12.87
CA ALA A 319 4.30 -5.08 12.89
C ALA A 319 3.06 -4.48 13.58
N GLY A 320 2.13 -5.31 14.04
CA GLY A 320 0.92 -4.83 14.70
C GLY A 320 -0.16 -4.29 13.77
N GLN A 321 -0.06 -4.54 12.46
CA GLN A 321 -0.95 -4.02 11.41
C GLN A 321 -2.16 -4.92 11.19
N TRP A 322 -2.91 -5.14 12.26
CA TRP A 322 -3.93 -6.18 12.34
C TRP A 322 -5.26 -5.87 11.68
N LYS A 323 -5.61 -4.58 11.59
CA LYS A 323 -6.91 -4.11 11.10
C LYS A 323 -6.84 -3.88 9.60
N GLU A 324 -7.89 -4.30 8.90
CA GLU A 324 -8.13 -3.88 7.52
C GLU A 324 -8.56 -2.41 7.53
N ASP A 325 -8.10 -1.67 6.53
CA ASP A 325 -8.63 -0.34 6.26
C ASP A 325 -10.04 -0.44 5.63
N SER A 326 -10.83 0.62 5.71
CA SER A 326 -12.22 0.61 5.21
C SER A 326 -12.34 0.39 3.70
N GLN A 327 -11.26 0.63 2.95
CA GLN A 327 -11.20 0.41 1.50
C GLN A 327 -11.20 -1.08 1.15
N CYS A 328 -10.81 -1.96 2.08
CA CYS A 328 -10.90 -3.41 1.89
C CYS A 328 -12.33 -3.93 1.71
N ASN A 329 -13.34 -3.11 1.95
CA ASN A 329 -14.74 -3.47 1.75
C ASN A 329 -15.20 -3.33 0.30
N TRP A 330 -14.42 -2.71 -0.58
CA TRP A 330 -14.83 -2.48 -1.97
C TRP A 330 -13.67 -2.47 -2.97
N GLN A 331 -14.01 -2.76 -4.22
CA GLN A 331 -13.08 -2.72 -5.36
C GLN A 331 -13.66 -1.84 -6.47
N LEU A 332 -12.87 -0.89 -6.97
CA LEU A 332 -13.15 -0.07 -8.13
C LEU A 332 -12.84 -0.80 -9.44
N PHE A 333 -13.67 -0.55 -10.43
CA PHE A 333 -13.52 -0.99 -11.80
C PHE A 333 -13.47 0.24 -12.70
N TYR A 334 -12.35 0.38 -13.41
CA TYR A 334 -12.15 1.42 -14.41
C TYR A 334 -12.57 0.88 -15.77
N THR A 335 -13.14 1.75 -16.60
CA THR A 335 -13.30 1.48 -18.02
C THR A 335 -11.90 1.42 -18.64
N ILE A 336 -11.38 0.21 -18.86
CA ILE A 336 -10.07 0.02 -19.49
C ILE A 336 -10.20 0.44 -20.95
N VAL A 337 -9.60 1.57 -21.32
CA VAL A 337 -9.38 1.91 -22.72
C VAL A 337 -8.18 1.09 -23.18
N GLN A 338 -8.43 0.08 -24.02
CA GLN A 338 -7.40 -0.79 -24.61
C GLN A 338 -6.52 -0.04 -25.60
#